data_AF-D3GF17-F1
#
_entry.id   AF-D3GF17-F1
#
_cell.length_a   1.000
_cell.length_b   1.000
_cell.length_c   1.000
_cell.angle_alpha   90.00
_cell.angle_beta   90.00
_cell.angle_gamma   90.00
#
_symmetry.space_group_name_H-M   'P 1'
#
loop_
_entity.id
_entity.type
_entity.pdbx_description
1 polymer ?
#
loop_
_entity_poly.entity_id
_entity_poly.type
_entity_poly.pdbx_seq_one_letter_code
_entity_poly.pdbx_strand_id
1 'polypeptide(L)'
;PEDYEDLPIETWMTVYNEERSLLLGYFKSEELLGLVGASMSDADHYTKEALRTHVSHGETICINSLCVDQNVQRQGIATRLLHKFVLNVKGSFPKAKRICLI
;
A
#
# COMPACT_ATOMS: atom_id res chain seq x y z
N PRO A 1 6.54 12.49 0.68
CA PRO A 1 7.64 13.26 0.05
C PRO A 1 7.05 14.15 -1.04
N GLU A 2 7.51 15.40 -1.17
CA GLU A 2 6.90 16.43 -2.04
C GLU A 2 6.79 16.02 -3.53
N ASP A 3 7.53 15.02 -4.00
CA ASP A 3 7.50 14.52 -5.39
C ASP A 3 6.31 13.57 -5.73
N TYR A 4 5.38 13.34 -4.81
CA TYR A 4 4.29 12.36 -4.97
C TYR A 4 2.98 12.97 -5.49
N GLU A 5 2.76 14.28 -5.26
CA GLU A 5 1.52 14.96 -5.65
C GLU A 5 1.45 15.30 -7.15
N ASP A 6 2.59 15.26 -7.86
CA ASP A 6 2.69 15.67 -9.27
C ASP A 6 2.62 14.51 -10.28
N LEU A 7 2.43 13.27 -9.83
CA LEU A 7 2.28 12.13 -10.75
C LEU A 7 0.87 12.11 -11.38
N PRO A 8 0.75 11.94 -12.70
CA PRO A 8 -0.56 11.82 -13.36
C PRO A 8 -1.40 10.68 -12.76
N ILE A 9 -2.71 10.88 -12.68
CA ILE A 9 -3.66 9.90 -12.11
C ILE A 9 -3.56 8.53 -12.81
N GLU A 10 -3.19 8.52 -14.09
CA GLU A 10 -2.98 7.33 -14.90
C GLU A 10 -1.83 6.46 -14.38
N THR A 11 -0.75 7.10 -13.89
CA THR A 11 0.39 6.40 -13.27
C THR A 11 -0.06 5.64 -12.04
N TRP A 12 -0.83 6.32 -11.19
CA TRP A 12 -1.42 5.72 -9.99
C TRP A 12 -2.37 4.58 -10.32
N MET A 13 -3.30 4.81 -11.25
CA MET A 13 -4.24 3.80 -11.70
C MET A 13 -3.56 2.57 -12.31
N THR A 14 -2.42 2.73 -12.99
CA THR A 14 -1.67 1.62 -13.58
C THR A 14 -1.10 0.73 -12.47
N VAL A 15 -0.39 1.32 -11.49
CA VAL A 15 0.13 0.58 -10.33
C VAL A 15 -1.01 -0.09 -9.55
N TYR A 16 -2.11 0.63 -9.29
CA TYR A 16 -3.26 0.05 -8.58
C TYR A 16 -3.98 -1.07 -9.35
N ASN A 17 -4.03 -1.01 -10.68
CA ASN A 17 -4.66 -2.05 -11.50
C ASN A 17 -3.79 -3.31 -11.61
N GLU A 18 -2.47 -3.15 -11.70
CA GLU A 18 -1.53 -4.27 -11.69
C GLU A 18 -1.46 -4.92 -10.32
N GLU A 19 -1.61 -4.15 -9.24
CA GLU A 19 -1.41 -4.59 -7.87
C GLU A 19 -2.68 -4.63 -7.01
N ARG A 20 -3.84 -4.96 -7.60
CA ARG A 20 -5.12 -5.03 -6.85
C ARG A 20 -5.06 -5.88 -5.59
N SER A 21 -4.21 -6.91 -5.57
CA SER A 21 -3.99 -7.79 -4.42
C SER A 21 -3.24 -7.14 -3.25
N LEU A 22 -2.59 -5.99 -3.47
CA LEU A 22 -1.89 -5.19 -2.46
C LEU A 22 -2.62 -3.87 -2.14
N LEU A 23 -3.92 -3.83 -2.47
CA LEU A 23 -4.83 -2.77 -2.06
C LEU A 23 -5.79 -3.29 -0.99
N LEU A 24 -5.94 -2.54 0.11
CA LEU A 24 -6.92 -2.86 1.14
C LEU A 24 -7.67 -1.59 1.58
N GLY A 25 -8.99 -1.60 1.38
CA GLY A 25 -9.89 -0.53 1.81
C GLY A 25 -10.68 -0.90 3.06
N TYR A 26 -10.89 0.08 3.93
CA TYR A 26 -11.88 0.05 5.02
C TYR A 26 -13.12 0.84 4.60
N PHE A 27 -14.24 0.13 4.45
CA PHE A 27 -15.52 0.72 4.07
C PHE A 27 -16.50 0.71 5.24
N LYS A 28 -17.29 1.79 5.35
CA LYS A 28 -18.45 1.86 6.25
C LYS A 28 -19.61 2.46 5.48
N SER A 29 -20.72 1.73 5.38
CA SER A 29 -21.90 2.18 4.62
C SER A 29 -21.55 2.62 3.18
N GLU A 30 -20.76 1.80 2.48
CA GLU A 30 -20.26 2.05 1.11
C GLU A 30 -19.24 3.21 0.96
N GLU A 31 -18.97 3.96 2.02
CA GLU A 31 -17.96 5.01 2.04
C GLU A 31 -16.57 4.44 2.36
N LEU A 32 -15.57 4.77 1.52
CA LEU A 32 -14.17 4.42 1.77
C LEU A 32 -13.57 5.37 2.82
N LEU A 33 -13.35 4.87 4.03
CA LEU A 33 -12.85 5.65 5.16
C LEU A 33 -11.36 5.43 5.45
N GLY A 34 -10.73 4.46 4.79
CA GLY A 34 -9.29 4.26 4.89
C GLY A 34 -8.76 3.32 3.83
N LEU A 35 -7.51 3.52 3.44
CA LEU A 35 -6.86 2.80 2.36
C LEU A 35 -5.42 2.48 2.75
N VAL A 36 -4.98 1.26 2.43
CA VAL A 36 -3.57 0.89 2.30
C VAL A 36 -3.31 0.47 0.87
N GLY A 37 -2.30 1.07 0.26
CA GLY A 37 -1.74 0.68 -1.02
C GLY A 37 -0.26 0.36 -0.89
N ALA A 38 0.19 -0.67 -1.59
CA ALA A 38 1.59 -1.06 -1.62
C ALA A 38 2.01 -1.56 -3.01
N SER A 39 3.33 -1.60 -3.22
CA SER A 39 3.97 -2.21 -4.37
C SER A 39 4.91 -3.35 -3.96
N MET A 40 5.25 -4.24 -4.90
CA MET A 40 6.36 -5.20 -4.73
C MET A 40 7.66 -4.68 -5.33
N SER A 41 8.76 -4.91 -4.64
CA SER A 41 10.11 -4.51 -5.05
C SER A 41 11.14 -5.60 -4.73
N ASP A 42 12.22 -5.63 -5.52
CA ASP A 42 13.41 -6.45 -5.30
C ASP A 42 14.44 -5.78 -4.37
N ALA A 43 14.33 -4.47 -4.14
CA ALA A 43 15.13 -3.75 -3.16
C ALA A 43 14.83 -4.27 -1.74
N ASP A 44 15.85 -4.41 -0.90
CA ASP A 44 15.69 -4.87 0.49
C ASP A 44 15.32 -3.76 1.49
N HIS A 45 15.27 -2.52 1.01
CA HIS A 45 14.89 -1.33 1.74
C HIS A 45 14.03 -0.42 0.86
N TYR A 46 13.40 0.58 1.48
CA TYR A 46 12.61 1.56 0.75
C TYR A 46 13.50 2.48 -0.10
N THR A 47 13.19 2.58 -1.39
CA THR A 47 13.81 3.52 -2.33
C THR A 47 12.74 4.26 -3.13
N LYS A 48 13.08 5.43 -3.70
CA LYS A 48 12.17 6.14 -4.62
C LYS A 48 11.79 5.31 -5.85
N GLU A 49 12.65 4.38 -6.25
CA GLU A 49 12.44 3.48 -7.38
C GLU A 49 11.48 2.35 -7.06
N ALA A 50 11.57 1.79 -5.84
CA ALA A 50 10.66 0.74 -5.34
C ALA A 50 9.18 1.19 -5.25
N LEU A 51 8.96 2.49 -5.15
CA LEU A 51 7.63 3.12 -5.19
C LEU A 51 7.02 3.19 -6.59
N ARG A 52 7.87 3.25 -7.63
CA ARG A 52 7.47 3.52 -9.02
C ARG A 52 7.46 2.27 -9.88
N THR A 53 8.18 1.24 -9.46
CA THR A 53 8.43 0.05 -10.27
C THR A 53 7.85 -1.16 -9.55
N HIS A 54 6.83 -1.77 -10.15
CA HIS A 54 6.33 -3.06 -9.68
C HIS A 54 7.25 -4.18 -10.16
N VAL A 55 7.80 -4.94 -9.22
CA VAL A 55 8.55 -6.16 -9.51
C VAL A 55 7.71 -7.35 -9.01
N SER A 56 7.01 -8.02 -9.92
CA SER A 56 6.09 -9.13 -9.62
C SER A 56 6.75 -10.36 -8.95
N HIS A 57 8.07 -10.40 -8.91
CA HIS A 57 8.87 -11.43 -8.23
C HIS A 57 9.69 -10.87 -7.06
N GLY A 58 9.45 -9.63 -6.67
CA GLY A 58 10.11 -8.98 -5.54
C GLY A 58 9.83 -9.68 -4.22
N GLU A 59 10.74 -9.50 -3.27
CA GLU A 59 10.65 -10.07 -1.93
C GLU A 59 10.30 -9.02 -0.86
N THR A 60 10.17 -7.76 -1.26
CA THR A 60 9.85 -6.64 -0.38
C THR A 60 8.52 -6.03 -0.79
N ILE A 61 7.62 -5.85 0.18
CA ILE A 61 6.40 -5.07 0.00
C ILE A 61 6.64 -3.64 0.50
N CYS A 62 6.48 -2.65 -0.36
CA CYS A 62 6.63 -1.24 -0.05
C CYS A 62 5.26 -0.59 0.08
N ILE A 63 4.84 -0.23 1.29
CA ILE A 63 3.61 0.54 1.50
C ILE A 63 3.86 1.96 1.01
N ASN A 64 3.10 2.37 -0.01
CA ASN A 64 3.20 3.69 -0.63
C ASN A 64 2.12 4.66 -0.09
N SER A 65 1.06 4.13 0.50
CA SER A 65 -0.04 4.91 1.05
C SER A 65 -0.69 4.18 2.23
N LEU A 66 -0.94 4.94 3.30
CA LEU A 66 -1.80 4.56 4.41
C LEU A 66 -2.57 5.81 4.84
N CYS A 67 -3.84 5.87 4.42
CA CYS A 67 -4.68 7.05 4.61
C CYS A 67 -5.94 6.67 5.37
N VAL A 68 -6.44 7.58 6.20
CA VAL A 68 -7.72 7.48 6.90
C VAL A 68 -8.42 8.82 6.77
N ASP A 69 -9.72 8.78 6.44
CA ASP A 69 -10.56 9.97 6.35
C ASP A 69 -10.42 10.82 7.62
N GLN A 70 -10.24 12.12 7.42
CA GLN A 70 -9.88 13.06 8.49
C GLN A 70 -10.90 13.08 9.62
N ASN A 71 -12.18 12.82 9.34
CA ASN A 71 -13.26 12.86 10.33
C ASN A 71 -13.26 11.64 11.27
N VAL A 72 -12.52 10.58 10.91
CA VAL A 72 -12.45 9.32 11.67
C VAL A 72 -11.04 8.93 12.10
N GLN A 73 -10.07 9.85 11.95
CA GLN A 73 -8.72 9.67 12.45
C GLN A 73 -8.66 9.56 13.98
N ARG A 74 -7.52 9.07 14.49
CA ARG A 74 -7.24 8.85 15.94
C ARG A 74 -8.16 7.84 16.64
N GLN A 75 -8.86 7.01 15.88
CA GLN A 75 -9.72 5.93 16.38
C GLN A 75 -9.10 4.53 16.19
N GLY A 76 -7.79 4.46 15.89
CA GLY A 76 -7.07 3.20 15.65
C GLY A 76 -7.36 2.52 14.30
N ILE A 77 -8.07 3.19 13.39
CA ILE A 77 -8.41 2.65 12.06
C ILE A 77 -7.14 2.30 11.26
N ALA A 78 -6.18 3.23 11.18
CA ALA A 78 -4.92 3.01 10.44
C ALA A 78 -4.17 1.76 10.97
N THR A 79 -4.09 1.60 12.29
CA THR A 79 -3.46 0.44 12.93
C THR A 79 -4.18 -0.86 12.58
N ARG A 80 -5.51 -0.88 12.66
CA ARG A 80 -6.31 -2.08 12.32
C ARG A 80 -6.19 -2.43 10.83
N LEU A 81 -6.18 -1.41 9.97
CA LEU A 81 -6.02 -1.57 8.53
C LEU A 81 -4.64 -2.15 8.20
N LEU A 82 -3.58 -1.60 8.81
CA LEU A 82 -2.21 -2.10 8.64
C LEU A 82 -2.06 -3.54 9.16
N HIS A 83 -2.61 -3.86 10.33
CA HIS A 83 -2.62 -5.25 10.84
C HIS A 83 -3.30 -6.21 9.85
N LYS A 84 -4.47 -5.84 9.32
CA LYS A 84 -5.20 -6.66 8.36
C LYS A 84 -4.41 -6.81 7.06
N PHE A 85 -3.77 -5.73 6.60
CA PHE A 85 -2.90 -5.76 5.43
C PHE A 85 -1.72 -6.72 5.61
N VAL A 86 -0.99 -6.66 6.73
CA VAL A 86 0.12 -7.57 7.02
C VAL A 86 -0.33 -9.04 7.02
N LEU A 87 -1.50 -9.34 7.58
CA LEU A 87 -2.06 -10.69 7.57
C LEU A 87 -2.41 -11.16 6.14
N ASN A 88 -2.99 -10.29 5.31
CA ASN A 88 -3.26 -10.59 3.91
C ASN A 88 -1.97 -10.83 3.13
N VAL A 89 -0.96 -9.98 3.32
CA VAL A 89 0.36 -10.15 2.69
C VAL A 89 0.97 -11.51 3.05
N LYS A 90 0.96 -11.86 4.34
CA LYS A 90 1.50 -13.14 4.81
C LYS A 90 0.78 -14.35 4.20
N GLY A 91 -0.52 -14.26 3.94
CA GLY A 91 -1.31 -15.34 3.34
C GLY A 91 -1.15 -15.45 1.83
N SER A 92 -1.06 -14.32 1.13
CA SER A 92 -1.13 -14.26 -0.34
C SER A 92 0.24 -14.16 -1.03
N PHE A 93 1.27 -13.70 -0.31
CA PHE A 93 2.62 -13.44 -0.86
C PHE A 93 3.68 -14.20 -0.05
N PRO A 94 3.75 -15.54 -0.17
CA PRO A 94 4.65 -16.36 0.65
C PRO A 94 6.14 -16.10 0.40
N LYS A 95 6.49 -15.43 -0.72
CA LYS A 95 7.86 -15.02 -1.05
C LYS A 95 8.25 -13.67 -0.43
N ALA A 96 7.28 -12.89 0.05
CA ALA A 96 7.57 -11.62 0.71
C ALA A 96 8.32 -11.88 2.02
N LYS A 97 9.53 -11.33 2.14
CA LYS A 97 10.40 -11.45 3.32
C LYS A 97 10.22 -10.28 4.27
N ARG A 98 9.75 -9.13 3.78
CA ARG A 98 9.66 -7.89 4.56
C ARG A 98 8.60 -6.94 4.02
N ILE A 99 8.15 -6.06 4.91
CA ILE A 99 7.25 -4.95 4.61
C ILE A 99 7.95 -3.67 5.05
N CYS A 100 8.04 -2.69 4.16
CA CYS A 100 8.64 -1.38 4.42
C CYS A 100 7.54 -0.31 4.41
N LEU A 101 7.58 0.57 5.41
CA LEU A 101 6.71 1.73 5.56
C LEU A 101 7.59 2.89 6.04
N ILE A 102 7.41 4.08 5.46
CA ILE A 102 8.03 5.34 5.93
C ILE A 102 6.93 6.26 6.46
#